data_AF-L0R2Q9-F1
#
_entry.id   AF-L0R2Q9-F1
#
_cell.length_a   1.000
_cell.length_b   1.000
_cell.length_c   1.000
_cell.angle_alpha   90.00
_cell.angle_beta   90.00
_cell.angle_gamma   90.00
#
_symmetry.space_group_name_H-M   'P 1'
#
loop_
_entity.id
_entity.type
_entity.pdbx_description
1 polymer ?
#
loop_
_entity_poly.entity_id
_entity_poly.type
_entity_poly.pdbx_seq_one_letter_code
_entity_poly.pdbx_strand_id
1 'polypeptide(L)'
;ILPVYKKTPGCDPANPSACTMLTCQLPLLFTSFLLMSLGAGGIRPCALAFGADQLDKRDNSTKNVRRLQTFFNWYYTVLGISLVVAVLVIVYIQDHMGWVVGFSVPVVLMLAALMLFLAGSPLYLKAEAGRSVLVGIVQVLVASYKNRREVLPPETAEASCFHNKAGS
;
A
#
# COMPACT_ATOMS: atom_id res chain seq x y z
N ILE A 1 -24.26 10.21 31.33
CA ILE A 1 -24.82 9.13 30.49
C ILE A 1 -23.65 8.57 29.69
N LEU A 2 -22.92 7.63 30.29
CA LEU A 2 -21.77 6.99 29.67
C LEU A 2 -22.26 5.77 28.88
N PRO A 3 -21.87 5.59 27.61
CA PRO A 3 -22.32 4.45 26.84
C PRO A 3 -21.79 3.16 27.49
N VAL A 4 -22.72 2.24 27.69
CA VAL A 4 -22.49 0.90 28.22
C VAL A 4 -21.48 0.19 27.32
N TYR A 5 -20.25 0.05 27.80
CA TYR A 5 -19.29 -0.90 27.27
C TYR A 5 -19.95 -2.27 27.31
N LYS A 6 -20.33 -2.79 26.14
CA LYS A 6 -21.03 -4.07 26.00
C LYS A 6 -20.09 -5.16 26.51
N LYS A 7 -20.30 -5.59 27.76
CA LYS A 7 -19.60 -6.69 28.42
C LYS A 7 -19.55 -7.86 27.43
N THR A 8 -18.34 -8.24 27.00
CA THR A 8 -18.15 -9.49 26.26
C THR A 8 -18.73 -10.61 27.13
N PRO A 9 -19.61 -11.47 26.59
CA PRO A 9 -20.12 -12.59 27.37
C PRO A 9 -18.94 -13.54 27.62
N GLY A 10 -18.36 -13.51 28.82
CA GLY A 10 -17.34 -14.49 29.21
C GLY A 10 -16.30 -14.08 30.25
N CYS A 11 -16.16 -12.80 30.61
CA CYS A 11 -15.17 -12.38 31.59
C CYS A 11 -15.84 -11.61 32.73
N ASP A 12 -16.12 -12.29 33.84
CA ASP A 12 -16.44 -11.64 35.10
C ASP A 12 -15.12 -11.34 35.83
N PRO A 13 -14.87 -10.10 36.30
CA PRO A 13 -13.61 -9.75 36.96
C PRO A 13 -13.37 -10.53 38.28
N ALA A 14 -14.39 -11.20 38.80
CA ALA A 14 -14.32 -12.06 39.98
C ALA A 14 -13.79 -13.49 39.69
N ASN A 15 -13.77 -13.94 38.43
CA ASN A 15 -13.30 -15.28 38.04
C ASN A 15 -12.53 -15.23 36.70
N PRO A 16 -11.22 -14.88 36.73
CA PRO A 16 -10.40 -14.77 35.52
C PRO A 16 -10.18 -16.10 34.77
N SER A 17 -10.47 -17.24 35.42
CA SER A 17 -10.35 -18.60 34.87
C SER A 17 -11.51 -19.02 33.96
N ALA A 18 -12.63 -18.28 33.94
CA ALA A 18 -13.80 -18.58 33.12
C ALA A 18 -13.78 -17.89 31.74
N CYS A 19 -12.69 -17.20 31.39
CA CYS A 19 -12.58 -16.53 30.09
C CYS A 19 -12.18 -17.54 29.01
N THR A 20 -13.14 -18.34 28.57
CA THR A 20 -12.95 -19.28 27.46
C THR A 20 -12.95 -18.49 26.16
N MET A 21 -11.76 -18.17 25.64
CA MET A 21 -11.59 -17.73 24.25
C MET A 21 -12.16 -18.83 23.35
N LEU A 22 -13.22 -18.52 22.60
CA LEU A 22 -13.81 -19.47 21.65
C LEU A 22 -12.73 -19.85 20.64
N THR A 23 -12.41 -21.14 20.49
CA THR A 23 -11.24 -21.64 19.73
C THR A 23 -11.22 -21.13 18.27
N CYS A 24 -12.37 -20.76 17.70
CA CYS A 24 -12.49 -20.21 16.35
C CYS A 24 -12.34 -18.68 16.26
N GLN A 25 -12.53 -17.91 17.34
CA GLN A 25 -12.48 -16.44 17.28
C GLN A 25 -11.06 -15.90 17.04
N LEU A 26 -10.06 -16.53 17.67
CA LEU A 26 -8.66 -16.12 17.54
C LEU A 26 -8.08 -16.34 16.12
N PRO A 27 -8.21 -17.52 15.48
CA PRO A 27 -7.73 -17.70 14.11
C PRO A 27 -8.51 -16.85 13.10
N LEU A 28 -9.82 -16.65 13.28
CA LEU A 28 -10.61 -15.71 12.45
C LEU A 28 -10.10 -14.27 12.58
N LEU A 29 -9.75 -13.85 13.80
CA LEU A 29 -9.17 -12.54 14.02
C LEU A 29 -7.81 -12.42 13.30
N PHE A 30 -6.90 -13.38 13.50
CA PHE A 30 -5.58 -13.33 12.83
C PHE A 30 -5.69 -13.33 11.31
N THR A 31 -6.54 -14.18 10.73
CA THR A 31 -6.76 -14.19 9.28
C THR A 31 -7.30 -12.85 8.78
N SER A 32 -8.27 -12.25 9.48
CA SER A 32 -8.79 -10.94 9.11
C SER A 32 -7.73 -9.83 9.16
N PHE A 33 -6.86 -9.83 10.17
CA PHE A 33 -5.74 -8.88 10.27
C PHE A 33 -4.70 -9.09 9.17
N LEU A 34 -4.42 -10.33 8.80
CA LEU A 34 -3.54 -10.63 7.67
C LEU A 34 -4.11 -10.08 6.36
N LEU A 35 -5.39 -10.36 6.07
CA LEU A 35 -6.06 -9.83 4.88
C LEU A 35 -6.06 -8.29 4.86
N MET A 36 -6.34 -7.65 6.00
CA MET A 36 -6.29 -6.19 6.11
C MET A 36 -4.89 -5.64 5.84
N SER A 37 -3.85 -6.26 6.41
CA SER A 37 -2.46 -5.85 6.21
C SER A 37 -2.03 -5.98 4.75
N LEU A 38 -2.34 -7.11 4.12
CA LEU A 38 -2.10 -7.36 2.70
C LEU A 38 -2.79 -6.31 1.81
N GLY A 39 -4.07 -6.03 2.06
CA GLY A 39 -4.82 -5.02 1.31
C GLY A 39 -4.28 -3.61 1.48
N ALA A 40 -4.01 -3.20 2.72
CA ALA A 40 -3.49 -1.87 3.05
C ALA A 40 -2.06 -1.65 2.50
N GLY A 41 -1.23 -2.70 2.50
CA GLY A 41 0.13 -2.66 1.96
C GLY A 41 0.17 -2.57 0.43
N GLY A 42 -0.76 -3.24 -0.26
CA GLY A 42 -0.80 -3.25 -1.73
C GLY A 42 -1.45 -2.02 -2.34
N ILE A 43 -2.56 -1.52 -1.77
CA ILE A 43 -3.35 -0.46 -2.41
C ILE A 43 -2.59 0.86 -2.53
N ARG A 44 -1.78 1.22 -1.53
CA ARG A 44 -1.07 2.52 -1.46
C ARG A 44 -0.04 2.70 -2.59
N PRO A 45 0.94 1.79 -2.77
CA PRO A 45 1.92 1.93 -3.86
C PRO A 45 1.25 1.83 -5.23
N CYS A 46 0.26 0.95 -5.39
CA CYS A 46 -0.45 0.78 -6.66
C CYS A 46 -1.25 2.03 -7.05
N ALA A 47 -1.99 2.63 -6.10
CA ALA A 47 -2.76 3.84 -6.34
C ALA A 47 -1.86 5.04 -6.66
N LEU A 48 -0.70 5.14 -5.99
CA LEU A 48 0.28 6.20 -6.22
C LEU A 48 0.93 6.07 -7.60
N ALA A 49 1.36 4.86 -7.98
CA ALA A 49 1.92 4.57 -9.30
C ALA A 49 0.90 4.86 -10.40
N PHE A 50 -0.33 4.37 -10.25
CA PHE A 50 -1.43 4.65 -11.17
C PHE A 50 -1.72 6.14 -11.31
N GLY A 51 -1.79 6.88 -10.21
CA GLY A 51 -2.00 8.33 -10.24
C GLY A 51 -0.86 9.09 -10.93
N ALA A 52 0.38 8.63 -10.74
CA ALA A 52 1.54 9.16 -11.44
C ALA A 52 1.46 8.87 -12.95
N ASP A 53 1.12 7.64 -13.36
CA ASP A 53 0.97 7.25 -14.77
C ASP A 53 -0.09 8.09 -15.50
N GLN A 54 -1.15 8.51 -14.80
CA GLN A 54 -2.17 9.40 -15.35
C GLN A 54 -1.66 10.83 -15.63
N LEU A 55 -0.65 11.28 -14.89
CA LEU A 55 -0.08 12.63 -14.97
C LEU A 55 1.22 12.66 -15.80
N ASP A 56 1.89 11.53 -15.94
CA ASP A 56 3.12 11.35 -16.70
C ASP A 56 2.82 11.33 -18.20
N LYS A 57 2.66 12.52 -18.77
CA LYS A 57 2.70 12.68 -20.22
C LYS A 57 4.14 12.48 -20.65
N ARG A 58 4.40 11.54 -21.58
CA ARG A 58 5.70 11.19 -22.22
C ARG A 58 6.51 12.35 -22.83
N ASP A 59 6.07 13.59 -22.64
CA ASP A 59 6.80 14.79 -22.98
C ASP A 59 7.58 15.28 -21.75
N ASN A 60 8.90 15.26 -21.79
CA ASN A 60 9.79 15.69 -20.69
C ASN A 60 9.83 17.23 -20.52
N SER A 61 8.72 17.92 -20.80
CA SER A 61 8.59 19.35 -20.58
C SER A 61 8.67 19.68 -19.09
N THR A 62 9.39 20.76 -18.73
CA THR A 62 9.48 21.29 -17.36
C THR A 62 8.11 21.48 -16.69
N LYS A 63 7.05 21.69 -17.48
CA LYS A 63 5.67 21.81 -17.01
C LYS A 63 5.12 20.48 -16.45
N ASN A 64 5.49 19.33 -17.01
CA ASN A 64 5.01 18.02 -16.55
C ASN A 64 5.67 17.62 -15.24
N VAL A 65 6.99 17.81 -15.12
CA VAL A 65 7.73 17.58 -13.86
C VAL A 65 7.15 18.41 -12.71
N ARG A 66 6.83 19.69 -12.96
CA ARG A 66 6.21 20.56 -11.95
C ARG A 66 4.81 20.09 -11.53
N ARG A 67 4.00 19.58 -12.46
CA ARG A 67 2.67 19.03 -12.12
C ARG A 67 2.79 17.78 -11.26
N LEU A 68 3.72 16.88 -11.61
CA LEU A 68 3.95 15.65 -10.86
C LEU A 68 4.46 15.94 -9.44
N GLN A 69 5.39 16.89 -9.27
CA GLN A 69 5.85 17.32 -7.95
C GLN A 69 4.70 17.95 -7.13
N THR A 70 3.87 18.78 -7.76
CA THR A 70 2.70 19.40 -7.10
C THR A 70 1.69 18.34 -6.66
N PHE A 71 1.47 17.31 -7.50
CA PHE A 71 0.63 16.17 -7.17
C PHE A 71 1.15 15.42 -5.94
N PHE A 72 2.43 15.05 -5.91
CA PHE A 72 3.02 14.37 -4.76
C PHE A 72 2.95 15.24 -3.49
N ASN A 73 3.27 16.53 -3.59
CA ASN A 73 3.18 17.45 -2.46
C ASN A 73 1.75 17.51 -1.88
N TRP A 74 0.74 17.66 -2.75
CA TRP A 74 -0.66 17.67 -2.33
C TRP A 74 -1.10 16.32 -1.76
N TYR A 75 -0.70 15.21 -2.39
CA TYR A 75 -0.99 13.86 -1.91
C TYR A 75 -0.50 13.64 -0.47
N TYR A 76 0.77 14.00 -0.18
CA TYR A 76 1.32 13.87 1.18
C TYR A 76 0.65 14.81 2.18
N THR A 77 0.28 16.02 1.74
CA THR A 77 -0.45 16.98 2.59
C THR A 77 -1.81 16.42 2.99
N VAL A 78 -2.61 15.94 2.03
CA VAL A 78 -3.93 15.35 2.28
C VAL A 78 -3.82 14.07 3.10
N LEU A 79 -2.80 13.24 2.85
CA LEU A 79 -2.54 12.04 3.64
C LEU A 79 -2.26 12.36 5.11
N GLY A 80 -1.45 13.39 5.37
CA GLY A 80 -1.17 13.86 6.73
C GLY A 80 -2.43 14.33 7.46
N ILE A 81 -3.24 15.17 6.80
CA ILE A 81 -4.53 15.64 7.36
C ILE A 81 -5.46 14.46 7.62
N SER A 82 -5.55 13.52 6.68
CA SER A 82 -6.41 12.34 6.80
C SER A 82 -6.00 11.45 7.97
N LEU A 83 -4.69 11.32 8.24
CA LEU A 83 -4.20 10.55 9.38
C LEU A 83 -4.57 11.22 10.72
N VAL A 84 -4.44 12.54 10.80
CA VAL A 84 -4.86 13.30 11.99
C VAL A 84 -6.36 13.13 12.23
N VAL A 85 -7.18 13.30 11.19
CA VAL A 85 -8.64 13.11 11.27
C VAL A 85 -8.98 11.66 11.65
N ALA A 86 -8.30 10.67 11.09
CA ALA A 86 -8.51 9.26 11.40
C ALA A 86 -8.23 8.97 12.88
N VAL A 87 -7.09 9.41 13.40
CA VAL A 87 -6.72 9.18 14.81
C VAL A 87 -7.65 9.93 15.77
N LEU A 88 -8.17 11.10 15.40
CA LEU A 88 -9.10 11.84 16.27
C LEU A 88 -10.53 11.28 16.20
N VAL A 89 -11.09 11.15 15.00
CA VAL A 89 -12.51 10.83 14.79
C VAL A 89 -12.78 9.33 14.90
N ILE A 90 -11.95 8.48 14.26
CA ILE A 90 -12.21 7.04 14.25
C ILE A 90 -11.96 6.46 15.63
N VAL A 91 -10.90 6.87 16.33
CA VAL A 91 -10.63 6.41 17.71
C VAL A 91 -11.74 6.86 18.65
N TYR A 92 -12.22 8.10 18.52
CA TYR A 92 -13.38 8.58 19.28
C TYR A 92 -14.63 7.72 19.04
N ILE A 93 -14.94 7.38 17.78
CA ILE A 93 -16.07 6.52 17.45
C ILE A 93 -15.86 5.10 18.00
N GLN A 94 -14.66 4.56 17.92
CA GLN A 94 -14.33 3.23 18.44
C GLN A 94 -14.53 3.16 19.96
N ASP A 95 -14.13 4.19 20.70
CA ASP A 95 -14.25 4.26 22.15
C ASP A 95 -15.70 4.46 22.62
N HIS A 96 -16.45 5.36 21.96
CA HIS A 96 -17.81 5.70 22.39
C HIS A 96 -18.93 4.83 21.79
N MET A 97 -18.80 4.39 20.53
CA MET A 97 -19.83 3.65 19.78
C MET A 97 -19.45 2.18 19.53
N GLY A 98 -18.24 1.79 19.91
CA GLY A 98 -17.74 0.41 19.84
C GLY A 98 -17.08 0.04 18.51
N TRP A 99 -16.33 -1.07 18.56
CA TRP A 99 -15.47 -1.56 17.48
C TRP A 99 -16.19 -1.86 16.17
N VAL A 100 -17.41 -2.40 16.22
CA VAL A 100 -18.18 -2.76 15.01
C VAL A 100 -18.50 -1.50 14.19
N VAL A 101 -18.95 -0.43 14.84
CA VAL A 101 -19.24 0.85 14.18
C VAL A 101 -17.94 1.50 13.69
N GLY A 102 -16.90 1.50 14.52
CA GLY A 102 -15.59 2.05 14.16
C GLY A 102 -14.96 1.42 12.91
N PHE A 103 -15.09 0.10 12.73
CA PHE A 103 -14.60 -0.59 11.53
C PHE A 103 -15.53 -0.48 10.32
N SER A 104 -16.82 -0.24 10.51
CA SER A 104 -17.77 -0.07 9.41
C SER A 104 -17.48 1.19 8.58
N VAL A 105 -17.02 2.27 9.22
CA VAL A 105 -16.74 3.55 8.55
C VAL A 105 -15.67 3.42 7.46
N PRO A 106 -14.45 2.87 7.74
CA PRO A 106 -13.47 2.59 6.70
C PRO A 106 -13.98 1.67 5.59
N VAL A 107 -14.78 0.65 5.92
CA VAL A 107 -15.32 -0.29 4.93
C VAL A 107 -16.24 0.42 3.94
N VAL A 108 -17.15 1.26 4.44
CA VAL A 108 -18.06 2.05 3.58
C VAL A 108 -17.27 3.04 2.72
N LEU A 109 -16.27 3.73 3.30
CA LEU A 109 -15.42 4.65 2.54
C LEU A 109 -14.62 3.94 1.44
N MET A 110 -14.08 2.75 1.72
CA MET A 110 -13.35 1.95 0.73
C MET A 110 -14.27 1.45 -0.38
N LEU A 111 -15.50 1.02 -0.06
CA LEU A 111 -16.49 0.63 -1.06
C LEU A 111 -16.89 1.83 -1.93
N ALA A 112 -17.12 2.99 -1.33
CA ALA A 112 -17.42 4.22 -2.07
C ALA A 112 -16.26 4.62 -2.99
N ALA A 113 -15.02 4.55 -2.51
CA ALA A 113 -13.82 4.82 -3.31
C ALA A 113 -13.69 3.83 -4.49
N LEU A 114 -13.96 2.53 -4.26
CA LEU A 114 -13.97 1.53 -5.33
C LEU A 114 -15.04 1.83 -6.38
N MET A 115 -16.26 2.19 -5.97
CA MET A 115 -17.33 2.55 -6.90
C MET A 115 -16.97 3.78 -7.74
N LEU A 116 -16.38 4.80 -7.11
CA LEU A 116 -15.88 5.99 -7.82
C LEU A 116 -14.75 5.65 -8.79
N PHE A 117 -13.82 4.77 -8.39
CA PHE A 117 -12.74 4.31 -9.25
C PHE A 117 -13.28 3.55 -10.47
N LEU A 118 -14.23 2.63 -10.27
CA LEU A 118 -14.86 1.89 -11.36
C LEU A 118 -15.69 2.79 -12.28
N ALA A 119 -16.43 3.74 -11.71
CA ALA A 119 -17.18 4.74 -12.48
C ALA A 119 -16.27 5.68 -13.29
N GLY A 120 -15.07 5.97 -12.77
CA GLY A 120 -14.03 6.75 -13.45
C GLY A 120 -13.21 5.96 -14.48
N SER A 121 -13.34 4.64 -14.52
CA SER A 121 -12.63 3.74 -15.45
C SER A 121 -12.59 4.20 -16.92
N PRO A 122 -13.69 4.70 -17.54
CA PRO A 122 -13.64 5.15 -18.93
C PRO A 122 -12.79 6.41 -19.16
N LEU A 123 -12.47 7.17 -18.11
CA LEU A 123 -11.67 8.40 -18.19
C LEU A 123 -10.16 8.14 -17.99
N TYR A 124 -9.77 6.92 -17.61
CA TYR A 124 -8.39 6.58 -17.32
C TYR A 124 -7.59 6.25 -18.59
N LEU A 125 -6.30 6.62 -18.57
CA LEU A 125 -5.36 6.32 -19.65
C LEU A 125 -4.89 4.89 -19.42
N LYS A 126 -5.22 3.99 -20.34
CA LYS A 126 -4.77 2.59 -20.25
C LYS A 126 -3.31 2.53 -20.68
N ALA A 127 -2.42 2.34 -19.71
CA ALA A 127 -1.01 2.08 -19.99
C ALA A 127 -0.86 0.75 -20.75
N GLU A 128 -0.01 0.74 -21.78
CA GLU A 128 0.43 -0.47 -22.48
C GLU A 128 1.16 -1.39 -21.49
N ALA A 129 0.98 -2.71 -21.60
CA ALA A 129 1.60 -3.68 -20.69
C ALA A 129 3.13 -3.68 -20.84
N GLY A 130 3.82 -2.92 -19.97
CA GLY A 130 5.27 -2.92 -19.88
C GLY A 130 5.81 -4.21 -19.24
N ARG A 131 7.05 -4.58 -19.59
CA ARG A 131 7.76 -5.73 -19.01
C ARG A 131 7.84 -5.59 -17.48
N SER A 132 7.33 -6.58 -16.75
CA SER A 132 7.22 -6.53 -15.28
C SER A 132 8.59 -6.38 -14.59
N VAL A 133 8.72 -5.38 -13.72
CA VAL A 133 9.93 -5.11 -12.92
C VAL A 133 10.31 -6.30 -12.04
N LEU A 134 9.33 -7.08 -11.57
CA LEU A 134 9.56 -8.28 -10.78
C LEU A 134 10.31 -9.35 -11.57
N VAL A 135 10.03 -9.48 -12.87
CA VAL A 135 10.76 -10.40 -13.75
C VAL A 135 12.21 -9.96 -13.87
N GLY A 136 12.49 -8.65 -13.92
CA GLY A 136 13.85 -8.12 -13.89
C GLY A 136 14.59 -8.48 -12.60
N ILE A 137 13.96 -8.29 -11.43
CA ILE A 137 14.56 -8.62 -10.13
C ILE A 137 14.85 -10.12 -10.01
N VAL A 138 13.88 -10.97 -10.39
CA VAL A 138 14.08 -12.43 -10.39
C VAL A 138 15.18 -12.82 -11.36
N GLN A 139 15.22 -12.23 -12.55
CA GLN A 139 16.26 -12.50 -13.55
C GLN A 139 17.65 -12.11 -13.03
N VAL A 140 17.78 -10.97 -12.36
CA VAL A 140 19.05 -10.54 -11.74
C VAL A 140 19.44 -11.47 -10.59
N LEU A 141 18.51 -11.82 -9.69
CA LEU A 141 18.78 -12.76 -8.59
C LEU A 141 19.23 -14.14 -9.12
N VAL A 142 18.54 -14.66 -10.12
CA VAL A 142 18.87 -15.94 -10.76
C VAL A 142 20.23 -15.84 -11.47
N ALA A 143 20.48 -14.76 -12.21
CA ALA A 143 21.74 -14.55 -12.91
C ALA A 143 22.92 -14.40 -11.93
N SER A 144 22.76 -13.63 -10.86
CA SER A 144 23.78 -13.46 -9.82
C SER A 144 24.03 -14.74 -9.04
N TYR A 145 22.99 -15.52 -8.74
CA TYR A 145 23.16 -16.81 -8.06
C TYR A 145 23.86 -17.83 -8.96
N LYS A 146 23.48 -17.90 -10.25
CA LYS A 146 24.09 -18.79 -11.24
C LYS A 146 25.54 -18.41 -11.54
N ASN A 147 25.86 -17.12 -11.65
CA ASN A 147 27.21 -16.64 -11.91
C ASN A 147 28.06 -16.48 -10.64
N ARG A 148 27.59 -16.93 -9.46
CA ARG A 148 28.33 -16.83 -8.18
C ARG A 148 29.64 -17.65 -8.17
N ARG A 149 29.75 -18.64 -9.05
CA ARG A 149 30.93 -19.52 -9.18
C ARG A 149 31.84 -19.15 -10.35
N GLU A 150 31.46 -18.16 -11.15
CA GLU A 150 32.29 -17.64 -12.22
C GLU A 150 33.36 -16.73 -11.58
N VAL A 151 34.63 -16.97 -11.91
CA VAL A 151 35.71 -16.04 -11.57
C VAL A 151 35.48 -14.77 -12.38
N LEU A 152 35.54 -13.61 -11.71
CA LEU A 152 35.39 -12.31 -12.37
C LEU A 152 36.33 -12.30 -13.59
N PRO A 153 35.85 -11.99 -14.81
CA PRO A 153 36.75 -11.85 -15.94
C PRO A 153 37.85 -10.86 -15.56
N PRO A 154 39.13 -11.17 -15.85
CA PRO A 154 40.24 -10.31 -15.50
C PRO A 154 39.97 -8.91 -16.05
N GLU A 155 40.41 -7.89 -15.30
CA GLU A 155 40.36 -6.48 -15.67
C GLU A 155 41.29 -6.22 -16.87
N THR A 156 40.95 -6.78 -18.03
CA THR A 156 41.75 -6.68 -19.25
C THR A 156 40.89 -6.09 -20.35
N ALA A 157 41.19 -4.82 -20.65
CA ALA A 157 40.92 -4.07 -21.89
C ALA A 157 39.47 -3.89 -22.37
N GLU A 158 38.50 -4.72 -21.99
CA GLU A 158 37.12 -4.60 -22.48
C GLU A 158 36.27 -3.58 -21.72
N ALA A 159 36.57 -3.34 -20.44
CA ALA A 159 35.94 -2.27 -19.65
C ALA A 159 36.27 -0.86 -20.19
N SER A 160 37.44 -0.70 -20.81
CA SER A 160 37.87 0.52 -21.48
C SER A 160 37.04 0.84 -22.73
N CYS A 161 36.45 -0.19 -23.36
CA CYS A 161 35.73 -0.04 -24.63
C CYS A 161 34.29 0.49 -24.42
N PHE A 162 33.69 0.26 -23.24
CA PHE A 162 32.35 0.78 -22.92
C PHE A 162 32.36 2.25 -22.47
N HIS A 163 33.51 2.78 -22.04
CA HIS A 163 33.63 4.19 -21.63
C HIS A 163 33.97 5.15 -22.79
N ASN A 164 34.22 4.65 -24.01
CA ASN A 164 34.66 5.49 -25.14
C ASN A 164 33.67 5.47 -26.32
N LYS A 165 32.38 5.58 -26.01
CA LYS A 165 31.34 5.99 -26.97
C LYS A 165 30.42 7.05 -26.36
N ALA A 166 31.02 8.12 -25.85
CA ALA A 166 30.36 9.43 -25.84
C ALA A 166 30.96 10.21 -27.02
N GLY A 167 30.14 10.43 -28.04
CA GLY A 167 30.51 11.05 -29.30
C GLY A 167 31.04 12.48 -29.14
N SER A 168 32.07 12.74 -29.94
CA SER A 168 32.24 14.00 -30.66
C SER A 168 31.02 14.35 -31.51
#